data_AF-A0A958QWA8-F1
#
_entry.id   AF-A0A958QWA8-F1
#
_cell.length_a   1.000
_cell.length_b   1.000
_cell.length_c   1.000
_cell.angle_alpha   90.00
_cell.angle_beta   90.00
_cell.angle_gamma   90.00
#
_symmetry.space_group_name_H-M   'P 1'
#
loop_
_entity.id
_entity.type
_entity.pdbx_description
1 polymer ?
#
loop_
_entity_poly.entity_id
_entity_poly.type
_entity_poly.pdbx_seq_one_letter_code
_entity_poly.pdbx_strand_id
1 'polypeptide(L)'
;MPLTKFQAEIAELLAVNRSEDSHLAGGAALHFEPSSTRFSNDLDYFHDTVERVASAFAADEKCLVENGFSVHSELKQSGYVRATVSRDGESTKIEWAHDSAWRFMPV
;
A
#
# COMPACT_ATOMS: atom_id res chain seq x y z
N MET A 1 -8.23 -1.23 17.36
CA MET A 1 -9.06 -1.45 16.16
C MET A 1 -8.09 -1.52 14.98
N PRO A 2 -8.20 -2.58 14.18
CA PRO A 2 -7.31 -2.88 13.06
C PRO A 2 -7.54 -1.87 11.92
N LEU A 3 -7.02 -2.17 10.72
CA LEU A 3 -7.38 -1.47 9.48
C LEU A 3 -8.87 -1.10 9.44
N THR A 4 -9.20 0.10 8.93
CA THR A 4 -10.59 0.45 8.68
C THR A 4 -11.21 -0.53 7.67
N LYS A 5 -12.55 -0.61 7.61
CA LYS A 5 -13.22 -1.47 6.62
C LYS A 5 -12.76 -1.14 5.19
N PHE A 6 -12.64 0.14 4.88
CA PHE A 6 -12.14 0.63 3.60
C PHE A 6 -10.69 0.19 3.31
N GLN A 7 -9.80 0.31 4.30
CA GLN A 7 -8.42 -0.16 4.17
C GLN A 7 -8.33 -1.68 4.01
N ALA A 8 -9.14 -2.43 4.77
CA ALA A 8 -9.18 -3.89 4.69
C ALA A 8 -9.69 -4.36 3.31
N GLU A 9 -10.73 -3.73 2.77
CA GLU A 9 -11.24 -4.02 1.43
C GLU A 9 -10.17 -3.76 0.36
N ILE A 10 -9.49 -2.61 0.42
CA ILE A 10 -8.40 -2.29 -0.50
C ILE A 10 -7.27 -3.31 -0.37
N ALA A 11 -6.86 -3.65 0.86
CA ALA A 11 -5.79 -4.62 1.09
C ALA A 11 -6.15 -6.02 0.55
N GLU A 12 -7.40 -6.45 0.73
CA GLU A 12 -7.92 -7.71 0.19
C GLU A 12 -7.95 -7.68 -1.35
N LEU A 13 -8.39 -6.58 -1.94
CA LEU A 13 -8.40 -6.40 -3.40
C LEU A 13 -6.99 -6.42 -3.99
N LEU A 14 -6.02 -5.74 -3.36
CA LEU A 14 -4.64 -5.67 -3.84
C LEU A 14 -3.81 -6.93 -3.51
N ALA A 15 -4.30 -7.80 -2.63
CA ALA A 15 -3.63 -9.03 -2.24
C ALA A 15 -3.31 -9.94 -3.44
N VAL A 16 -4.15 -9.93 -4.48
CA VAL A 16 -3.93 -10.73 -5.70
C VAL A 16 -2.68 -10.33 -6.48
N ASN A 17 -2.20 -9.09 -6.29
CA ASN A 17 -1.01 -8.57 -6.94
C ASN A 17 0.25 -8.72 -6.09
N ARG A 18 0.13 -9.25 -4.87
CA ARG A 18 1.26 -9.43 -3.94
C ARG A 18 2.05 -10.70 -4.28
N SER A 19 3.32 -10.66 -3.93
CA SER A 19 4.31 -11.71 -4.16
C SER A 19 5.37 -11.63 -3.06
N GLU A 20 6.34 -12.56 -3.03
CA GLU A 20 7.41 -12.51 -2.02
C GLU A 20 8.20 -11.19 -2.05
N ASP A 21 8.39 -10.63 -3.25
CA ASP A 21 9.05 -9.34 -3.51
C ASP A 21 8.09 -8.14 -3.45
N SER A 22 6.89 -8.30 -2.89
CA SER A 22 5.85 -7.27 -2.82
C SER A 22 4.90 -7.49 -1.64
N HIS A 23 5.14 -6.81 -0.53
CA HIS A 23 4.44 -7.09 0.74
C HIS A 23 3.98 -5.83 1.46
N LEU A 24 2.92 -5.97 2.25
CA LEU A 24 2.43 -4.92 3.14
C LEU A 24 3.45 -4.73 4.29
N ALA A 25 3.76 -3.47 4.58
CA ALA A 25 4.72 -3.05 5.59
C ALA A 25 4.12 -1.95 6.48
N GLY A 26 4.98 -1.27 7.24
CA GLY A 26 4.61 -0.10 8.02
C GLY A 26 3.65 -0.39 9.18
N GLY A 27 2.95 0.66 9.62
CA GLY A 27 2.02 0.57 10.75
C GLY A 27 0.87 -0.39 10.48
N ALA A 28 0.39 -0.45 9.24
CA ALA A 28 -0.65 -1.38 8.79
C ALA A 28 -0.24 -2.84 9.03
N ALA A 29 0.96 -3.24 8.60
CA ALA A 29 1.46 -4.60 8.81
C ALA A 29 1.72 -4.95 10.29
N LEU A 30 2.06 -3.95 11.13
CA LEU A 30 2.31 -4.18 12.57
C LEU A 30 1.02 -4.22 13.39
N HIS A 31 -0.05 -3.60 12.91
CA HIS A 31 -1.26 -3.34 13.69
C HIS A 31 -2.55 -3.85 13.02
N PHE A 32 -2.44 -4.78 12.06
CA PHE A 32 -3.60 -5.33 11.36
C PHE A 32 -4.51 -6.19 12.25
N GLU A 33 -4.02 -6.70 13.39
CA GLU A 33 -4.85 -7.53 14.27
C GLU A 33 -5.95 -6.72 14.97
N PRO A 34 -7.17 -7.29 15.14
CA PRO A 34 -8.29 -6.56 15.74
C PRO A 34 -8.03 -6.02 17.15
N SER A 35 -7.19 -6.72 17.91
CA SER A 35 -6.79 -6.41 19.29
C SER A 35 -5.76 -5.27 19.39
N SER A 36 -5.21 -4.78 18.26
CA SER A 36 -4.24 -3.69 18.27
C SER A 36 -4.81 -2.39 18.84
N THR A 37 -3.98 -1.65 19.57
CA THR A 37 -4.36 -0.39 20.22
C THR A 37 -4.25 0.83 19.31
N ARG A 38 -3.70 0.67 18.10
CA ARG A 38 -3.38 1.78 17.18
C ARG A 38 -3.93 1.54 15.77
N PHE A 39 -4.40 2.62 15.13
CA PHE A 39 -4.78 2.68 13.72
C PHE A 39 -3.60 3.05 12.82
N SER A 40 -3.58 2.50 11.61
CA SER A 40 -2.74 3.01 10.51
C SER A 40 -3.54 4.01 9.68
N ASN A 41 -2.90 5.10 9.27
CA ASN A 41 -3.53 6.10 8.39
C ASN A 41 -3.33 5.76 6.90
N ASP A 42 -2.47 4.80 6.63
CA ASP A 42 -1.95 4.45 5.31
C ASP A 42 -1.68 2.94 5.17
N LEU A 43 -1.52 2.53 3.91
CA LEU A 43 -1.05 1.22 3.49
C LEU A 43 0.30 1.40 2.77
N ASP A 44 1.36 0.77 3.30
CA ASP A 44 2.69 0.83 2.73
C ASP A 44 3.03 -0.51 2.08
N TYR A 45 3.35 -0.53 0.80
CA TYR A 45 3.78 -1.73 0.07
C TYR A 45 5.24 -1.62 -0.35
N PHE A 46 6.06 -2.55 0.12
CA PHE A 46 7.49 -2.59 -0.13
C PHE A 46 7.80 -3.58 -1.25
N HIS A 47 8.81 -3.26 -2.07
CA HIS A 47 9.20 -4.03 -3.24
C HIS A 47 10.71 -4.16 -3.37
N ASP A 48 11.21 -5.27 -3.87
CA ASP A 48 12.65 -5.55 -3.91
C ASP A 48 13.43 -4.72 -4.94
N THR A 49 12.76 -4.17 -5.95
CA THR A 49 13.41 -3.33 -6.98
C THR A 49 12.60 -2.10 -7.34
N VAL A 50 13.29 -1.10 -7.89
CA VAL A 50 12.71 0.12 -8.44
C VAL A 50 11.71 -0.18 -9.57
N GLU A 51 12.04 -1.11 -10.45
CA GLU A 51 11.18 -1.53 -11.56
C GLU A 51 9.93 -2.23 -11.03
N ARG A 52 10.08 -3.00 -9.95
CA ARG A 52 8.97 -3.68 -9.32
C ARG A 52 7.96 -2.68 -8.76
N VAL A 53 8.40 -1.60 -8.13
CA VAL A 53 7.51 -0.49 -7.68
C VAL A 53 6.63 0.02 -8.83
N ALA A 54 7.23 0.32 -9.99
CA ALA A 54 6.48 0.83 -11.14
C ALA A 54 5.46 -0.19 -11.68
N SER A 55 5.87 -1.46 -11.81
CA SER A 55 4.99 -2.52 -12.29
C SER A 55 3.85 -2.84 -11.32
N ALA A 56 4.12 -2.85 -10.02
CA ALA A 56 3.13 -3.11 -8.99
C ALA A 56 2.12 -1.97 -8.90
N PHE A 57 2.60 -0.72 -8.91
CA PHE A 57 1.71 0.44 -8.96
C PHE A 57 0.78 0.40 -10.18
N ALA A 58 1.30 0.08 -11.37
CA ALA A 58 0.47 0.01 -12.58
C ALA A 58 -0.59 -1.11 -12.50
N ALA A 59 -0.24 -2.26 -11.94
CA ALA A 59 -1.18 -3.37 -11.74
C ALA A 59 -2.25 -3.03 -10.68
N ASP A 60 -1.87 -2.39 -9.59
CA ASP A 60 -2.76 -1.99 -8.50
C ASP A 60 -3.68 -0.84 -8.93
N GLU A 61 -3.15 0.18 -9.60
CA GLU A 61 -3.93 1.29 -10.15
C GLU A 61 -5.02 0.77 -11.10
N LYS A 62 -4.65 -0.17 -11.99
CA LYS A 62 -5.62 -0.82 -12.88
C LYS A 62 -6.69 -1.58 -12.09
N CYS A 63 -6.30 -2.41 -11.13
CA CYS A 63 -7.21 -3.20 -10.31
C CYS A 63 -8.20 -2.29 -9.53
N LEU A 64 -7.70 -1.21 -8.94
CA LEU A 64 -8.50 -0.22 -8.22
C LEU A 64 -9.51 0.47 -9.13
N VAL A 65 -9.08 0.97 -10.29
CA VAL A 65 -9.97 1.65 -11.25
C VAL A 65 -11.05 0.70 -11.77
N GLU A 66 -10.70 -0.56 -12.08
CA GLU A 66 -11.65 -1.59 -12.53
C GLU A 66 -12.71 -1.92 -11.46
N ASN A 67 -12.39 -1.72 -10.17
CA ASN A 67 -13.30 -1.92 -9.05
C ASN A 67 -13.94 -0.62 -8.53
N GLY A 68 -13.91 0.45 -9.34
CA GLY A 68 -14.64 1.69 -9.08
C GLY A 68 -13.97 2.64 -8.08
N PHE A 69 -12.71 2.42 -7.73
CA PHE A 69 -11.95 3.35 -6.90
C PHE A 69 -11.36 4.48 -7.76
N SER A 70 -11.26 5.67 -7.19
CA SER A 70 -10.49 6.77 -7.74
C SER A 70 -9.07 6.74 -7.19
N VAL A 71 -8.07 6.85 -8.06
CA VAL A 71 -6.65 6.88 -7.68
C VAL A 71 -6.07 8.24 -8.06
N HIS A 72 -5.68 9.03 -7.05
CA HIS A 72 -5.00 10.30 -7.26
C HIS A 72 -3.53 10.17 -6.87
N SER A 73 -2.65 10.16 -7.85
CA SER A 73 -1.21 10.09 -7.61
C SER A 73 -0.64 11.46 -7.23
N GLU A 74 -0.07 11.54 -6.04
CA GLU A 74 0.50 12.78 -5.48
C GLU A 74 1.99 12.89 -5.77
N LEU A 75 2.70 11.75 -5.77
CA LEU A 75 4.13 11.68 -6.06
C LEU A 75 4.43 10.42 -6.86
N LYS A 76 5.14 10.57 -7.98
CA LYS A 76 5.71 9.46 -8.77
C LYS A 76 7.18 9.75 -9.03
N GLN A 77 8.05 8.96 -8.41
CA GLN A 77 9.49 9.02 -8.63
C GLN A 77 10.04 7.59 -8.74
N SER A 78 11.27 7.46 -9.25
CA SER A 78 11.91 6.15 -9.37
C SER A 78 11.99 5.46 -7.99
N GLY A 79 11.42 4.28 -7.87
CA GLY A 79 11.41 3.50 -6.63
C GLY A 79 10.44 4.00 -5.56
N TYR A 80 9.59 4.99 -5.84
CA TYR A 80 8.57 5.43 -4.90
C TYR A 80 7.36 6.07 -5.57
N VAL A 81 6.17 5.58 -5.23
CA VAL A 81 4.89 6.17 -5.65
C VAL A 81 4.01 6.38 -4.41
N ARG A 82 3.32 7.52 -4.36
CA ARG A 82 2.29 7.81 -3.37
C ARG A 82 1.00 8.20 -4.07
N ALA A 83 -0.11 7.61 -3.65
CA ALA A 83 -1.43 7.97 -4.11
C ALA A 83 -2.44 8.00 -2.97
N THR A 84 -3.46 8.85 -3.13
CA THR A 84 -4.69 8.76 -2.34
C THR A 84 -5.71 7.97 -3.15
N VAL A 85 -6.24 6.91 -2.54
CA VAL A 85 -7.31 6.07 -3.10
C VAL A 85 -8.60 6.41 -2.39
N SER A 86 -9.67 6.64 -3.15
CA SER A 86 -10.97 7.05 -2.59
C SER A 86 -12.16 6.41 -3.28
N ARG A 87 -13.24 6.21 -2.52
CA ARG A 87 -14.57 5.79 -2.99
C ARG A 87 -15.63 6.18 -1.96
N ASP A 88 -16.79 6.63 -2.41
CA ASP A 88 -17.96 6.92 -1.56
C ASP A 88 -17.70 7.83 -0.34
N GLY A 89 -16.78 8.80 -0.48
CA GLY A 89 -16.41 9.74 0.59
C GLY A 89 -15.39 9.21 1.59
N GLU A 90 -14.97 7.95 1.46
CA GLU A 90 -13.83 7.38 2.18
C GLU A 90 -12.54 7.52 1.35
N SER A 91 -11.41 7.65 2.03
CA SER A 91 -10.10 7.67 1.38
C SER A 91 -9.01 7.09 2.29
N THR A 92 -7.95 6.59 1.65
CA THR A 92 -6.74 6.18 2.33
C THR A 92 -5.53 6.46 1.45
N LYS A 93 -4.39 6.76 2.09
CA LYS A 93 -3.12 6.94 1.41
C LYS A 93 -2.48 5.57 1.22
N ILE A 94 -1.95 5.33 0.02
CA ILE A 94 -1.17 4.13 -0.31
C ILE A 94 0.19 4.56 -0.84
N GLU A 95 1.23 3.91 -0.35
CA GLU A 95 2.60 4.11 -0.78
C GLU A 95 3.18 2.82 -1.34
N TRP A 96 3.87 2.91 -2.47
CA TRP A 96 4.68 1.84 -3.04
C TRP A 96 6.13 2.28 -2.96
N ALA A 97 6.95 1.57 -2.20
CA ALA A 97 8.34 1.90 -1.97
C ALA A 97 9.25 0.73 -2.36
N HIS A 98 10.44 1.06 -2.87
CA HIS A 98 11.53 0.10 -3.01
C HIS A 98 12.18 -0.12 -1.63
N ASP A 99 12.31 -1.37 -1.20
CA ASP A 99 13.03 -1.70 0.03
C ASP A 99 14.53 -1.43 -0.16
N SER A 100 15.16 -0.87 0.86
CA SER A 100 16.57 -0.49 0.82
C SER A 100 17.39 -1.47 1.64
N ALA A 101 18.48 -1.96 1.05
CA ALA A 101 19.51 -2.70 1.79
C ALA A 101 20.21 -1.84 2.86
N TRP A 102 20.13 -0.51 2.77
CA TRP A 102 20.67 0.41 3.76
C TRP A 102 19.60 0.76 4.80
N ARG A 103 19.74 0.19 6.00
CA ARG A 103 18.86 0.41 7.15
C ARG A 103 19.55 1.27 8.19
N PHE A 104 18.91 2.35 8.62
CA PHE A 104 19.44 3.22 9.68
C PHE A 104 19.46 2.52 11.04
N MET A 105 18.50 1.61 11.25
CA MET A 105 18.45 0.71 12.41
C MET A 105 18.63 -0.73 11.90
N PRO A 106 19.67 -1.45 12.34
CA PRO A 106 19.82 -2.87 12.02
C PRO A 106 18.71 -3.71 12.66
N VAL A 107 18.39 -4.84 12.03
CA VAL A 107 17.44 -5.85 12.53
C VAL A 107 18.03 -6.69 13.65
#